data_AF-A0A2M7YL68-F1
#
_entry.id   AF-A0A2M7YL68-F1
#
_cell.length_a   1.000
_cell.length_b   1.000
_cell.length_c   1.000
_cell.angle_alpha   90.00
_cell.angle_beta   90.00
_cell.angle_gamma   90.00
#
_symmetry.space_group_name_H-M   'P 1'
#
loop_
_entity.id
_entity.type
_entity.pdbx_description
1 polymer ?
#
loop_
_entity_poly.entity_id
_entity_poly.type
_entity_poly.pdbx_seq_one_letter_code
_entity_poly.pdbx_strand_id
1 'polypeptide(L)' 'MTKVELVEAIAQGCCSKKEANDTVDAVLDTITKALAKGQEVVLTGFGKFSVSKRAARM' A
#
# COMPACT_ATOMS: atom_id res chain seq x y z
N MET A 1 -9.81 -7.78 -7.02
CA MET A 1 -8.81 -7.70 -5.95
C MET A 1 -9.24 -6.67 -4.92
N THR A 2 -9.99 -7.10 -3.92
CA THR A 2 -10.24 -6.34 -2.68
C THR A 2 -9.09 -6.58 -1.70
N LYS A 3 -9.04 -5.81 -0.59
CA LYS A 3 -8.04 -6.07 0.48
C LYS A 3 -8.11 -7.52 0.97
N VAL A 4 -9.32 -8.06 1.11
CA VAL A 4 -9.54 -9.44 1.56
C VAL A 4 -8.93 -10.44 0.57
N GLU A 5 -9.20 -10.27 -0.72
CA GLU A 5 -8.63 -11.13 -1.77
C GLU A 5 -7.09 -11.04 -1.83
N LEU A 6 -6.52 -9.84 -1.60
CA LEU A 6 -5.06 -9.65 -1.55
C LEU A 6 -4.43 -10.39 -0.35
N VAL A 7 -5.05 -10.30 0.82
CA VAL A 7 -4.60 -10.99 2.04
C VAL A 7 -4.64 -12.51 1.84
N GLU A 8 -5.71 -13.03 1.23
CA GLU A 8 -5.81 -14.46 0.95
C GLU A 8 -4.76 -14.93 -0.05
N ALA A 9 -4.50 -14.15 -1.11
CA ALA A 9 -3.45 -14.47 -2.09
C ALA A 9 -2.05 -14.47 -1.44
N ILE A 10 -1.75 -13.52 -0.55
CA ILE A 10 -0.46 -13.47 0.17
C ILE A 10 -0.33 -14.64 1.16
N ALA A 11 -1.40 -14.95 1.89
CA ALA A 11 -1.41 -16.05 2.86
C ALA A 11 -1.22 -17.41 2.18
N GLN A 12 -1.75 -17.59 0.97
CA GLN A 12 -1.55 -18.82 0.20
C GLN A 12 -0.07 -19.05 -0.20
N GLY A 13 0.70 -17.98 -0.39
CA GLY A 13 2.05 -18.05 -0.93
C GLY A 13 3.20 -17.99 0.09
N CYS A 14 2.96 -17.55 1.33
CA CYS A 14 4.08 -17.18 2.21
C CYS A 14 3.85 -17.34 3.72
N CYS A 15 2.67 -16.99 4.26
CA CYS A 15 2.49 -16.82 5.70
C CYS A 15 1.06 -17.10 6.19
N SER A 16 0.81 -17.04 7.49
CA SER A 16 -0.54 -17.22 8.03
C SER A 16 -1.48 -16.09 7.59
N LYS A 17 -2.80 -16.34 7.57
CA LYS A 17 -3.80 -15.30 7.24
C LYS A 17 -3.69 -14.06 8.14
N LYS A 18 -3.33 -14.26 9.41
CA LYS A 18 -3.12 -13.16 10.36
C LYS A 18 -1.91 -12.31 9.97
N GLU A 19 -0.76 -12.95 9.75
CA GLU A 19 0.46 -12.25 9.34
C GLU A 19 0.29 -11.56 7.99
N ALA A 20 -0.42 -12.17 7.05
CA ALA A 20 -0.72 -11.57 5.75
C ALA A 20 -1.55 -10.29 5.92
N ASN A 21 -2.57 -10.31 6.77
CA ASN A 21 -3.40 -9.13 7.05
C ASN A 21 -2.58 -8.02 7.72
N ASP A 22 -1.83 -8.37 8.76
CA ASP A 22 -0.97 -7.43 9.49
C ASP A 22 0.09 -6.82 8.58
N THR A 23 0.64 -7.60 7.65
CA THR A 23 1.63 -7.14 6.65
C THR A 23 1.01 -6.17 5.66
N VAL A 24 -0.16 -6.48 5.10
CA VAL A 24 -0.85 -5.59 4.15
C VAL A 24 -1.17 -4.26 4.83
N ASP A 25 -1.67 -4.31 6.06
CA ASP A 25 -1.95 -3.09 6.83
C ASP A 25 -0.69 -2.29 7.09
N ALA A 26 0.40 -2.91 7.54
CA ALA A 26 1.66 -2.24 7.80
C ALA A 26 2.25 -1.57 6.54
N VAL A 27 2.15 -2.22 5.37
CA VAL A 27 2.62 -1.67 4.10
C VAL A 27 1.82 -0.43 3.70
N LEU A 28 0.48 -0.52 3.74
CA LEU A 28 -0.39 0.60 3.40
C LEU A 28 -0.19 1.78 4.36
N ASP A 29 -0.04 1.51 5.66
CA ASP A 29 0.25 2.52 6.67
C ASP A 29 1.59 3.22 6.41
N THR A 30 2.63 2.45 6.09
CA THR A 30 3.97 2.98 5.85
C THR A 30 4.00 3.87 4.61
N ILE A 31 3.35 3.42 3.52
CA ILE A 31 3.20 4.23 2.31
C ILE A 31 2.44 5.52 2.63
N THR A 32 1.33 5.43 3.36
CA THR A 32 0.52 6.60 3.74
C THR A 32 1.32 7.60 4.56
N LYS A 33 2.09 7.14 5.55
CA LYS A 33 2.96 7.98 6.39
C LYS A 33 4.08 8.65 5.59
N ALA A 34 4.68 7.94 4.62
CA ALA A 34 5.70 8.51 3.73
C ALA A 34 5.08 9.60 2.83
N LEU A 35 3.95 9.32 2.20
CA LEU A 35 3.23 10.27 1.35
C LEU A 35 2.76 11.51 2.13
N ALA A 36 2.29 11.35 3.37
CA ALA A 36 1.90 12.46 4.24
C ALA A 36 3.06 13.42 4.54
N LYS A 37 4.30 12.92 4.54
CA LYS A 37 5.52 13.73 4.68
C LYS A 37 5.98 14.35 3.36
N GLY A 38 5.23 14.15 2.26
CA GLY A 38 5.59 14.58 0.91
C GLY A 38 6.68 13.74 0.25
N GLN A 39 7.01 12.56 0.82
CA GLN A 39 8.00 11.66 0.24
C GLN A 39 7.37 10.85 -0.89
N GLU A 40 8.16 10.55 -1.93
CA GLU A 40 7.75 9.60 -2.97
C GLU A 40 8.14 8.17 -2.56
N VAL A 41 7.27 7.20 -2.84
CA VAL A 41 7.54 5.78 -2.61
C VAL A 41 7.62 5.08 -3.96
N VAL A 42 8.78 4.51 -4.27
CA VAL A 42 9.01 3.76 -5.51
C VAL A 42 9.08 2.27 -5.18
N LEU A 43 8.16 1.49 -5.77
CA LEU A 43 8.17 0.04 -5.73
C LEU A 43 8.48 -0.49 -7.13
N THR A 44 9.76 -0.75 -7.40
CA THR A 44 10.23 -1.21 -8.71
C THR A 44 9.48 -2.46 -9.17
N GLY A 45 8.97 -2.45 -10.41
CA GLY A 45 8.16 -3.54 -10.96
C GLY A 45 6.66 -3.48 -10.60
N PHE A 46 6.26 -2.56 -9.72
CA PHE A 46 4.84 -2.33 -9.38
C PHE A 46 4.40 -0.91 -9.73
N GLY A 47 5.10 0.11 -9.23
CA GLY A 47 4.79 1.50 -9.52
C GLY A 47 5.41 2.52 -8.56
N LYS A 48 5.05 3.79 -8.76
CA LYS A 48 5.45 4.91 -7.92
C LYS A 48 4.22 5.57 -7.30
N PHE A 49 4.31 5.85 -6.01
CA PHE A 49 3.33 6.64 -5.26
C PHE A 49 3.91 8.01 -4.95
N SER A 50 3.14 9.06 -5.21
CA SER A 50 3.51 10.45 -4.96
C SER A 50 2.28 11.28 -4.65
N VAL A 51 2.41 12.31 -3.80
CA VAL A 51 1.33 13.26 -3.55
C VAL A 51 1.33 14.33 -4.65
N SER A 52 0.19 14.47 -5.34
CA SER A 52 -0.02 15.52 -6.33
C SER A 52 -0.90 16.61 -5.73
N LYS A 53 -0.44 17.86 -5.77
CA LYS A 53 -1.27 19.02 -5.40
C LYS A 53 -2.25 19.29 -6.54
N ARG A 54 -3.55 19.18 -6.26
CA ARG A 54 -4.59 19.62 -7.20
C ARG A 54 -4.98 21.06 -6.90
N ALA A 55 -4.97 21.91 -7.93
CA ALA A 55 -5.60 23.21 -7.87
C ALA A 55 -7.12 23.05 -7.74
N ALA A 56 -7.76 23.98 -7.02
CA ALA A 56 -9.22 24.09 -7.00
C ALA A 56 -9.73 24.30 -8.42
N ARG A 57 -10.80 23.60 -8.78
CA ARG A 57 -11.49 23.78 -10.07
C ARG A 57 -12.81 24.46 -9.78
N MET A 58 -13.12 25.49 -10.58
CA MET A 58 -14.40 26.22 -10.55
C MET A 58 -15.56 25.33 -10.95
#